data_AF-A0A1Z4R3B0-F1
#
_entry.id   AF-A0A1Z4R3B0-F1
#
_cell.length_a   1.000
_cell.length_b   1.000
_cell.length_c   1.000
_cell.angle_alpha   90.00
_cell.angle_beta   90.00
_cell.angle_gamma   90.00
#
_symmetry.space_group_name_H-M   'P 1'
#
loop_
_entity.id
_entity.type
_entity.pdbx_description
1 polymer ?
#
loop_
_entity_poly.entity_id
_entity_poly.type
_entity_poly.pdbx_seq_one_letter_code
_entity_poly.pdbx_strand_id
1 'polypeptide(L)'
;MQDAEFSTTSTTKVSCTDVNSTEANIIVSELSDEALLKMEVIQSLLENSDRTTYTQCLQEAAKKLGKSVRTVRRLVDKWEQEGLPGLAQNQRADKGKHRVDENWQEFVLKTYKEGNKGSKRMTRQQVFIRAKAKADELGVNPDFSQVRKNACISQI
;
A
#
# COMPACT_ATOMS: atom_id res chain seq x y z
N MET A 1 -54.31 -5.23 -15.19
CA MET A 1 -53.63 -4.53 -14.09
C MET A 1 -52.28 -5.20 -13.92
N GLN A 2 -51.22 -4.42 -14.15
CA GLN A 2 -49.84 -4.80 -13.92
C GLN A 2 -49.56 -4.51 -12.45
N ASP A 3 -49.10 -5.49 -11.69
CA ASP A 3 -48.35 -5.22 -10.48
C ASP A 3 -47.16 -6.19 -10.43
N ALA A 4 -45.99 -5.59 -10.43
CA ALA A 4 -44.69 -6.21 -10.41
C ALA A 4 -44.30 -6.46 -8.96
N GLU A 5 -44.01 -7.72 -8.61
CA GLU A 5 -43.35 -8.04 -7.34
C GLU A 5 -41.91 -8.49 -7.59
N PHE A 6 -41.03 -7.77 -6.92
CA PHE A 6 -39.59 -7.72 -7.08
C PHE A 6 -38.95 -8.59 -6.00
N SER A 7 -38.01 -9.46 -6.41
CA SER A 7 -36.82 -9.90 -5.66
C SER A 7 -36.99 -10.57 -4.29
N THR A 8 -36.54 -11.83 -4.19
CA THR A 8 -35.48 -12.22 -3.23
C THR A 8 -34.96 -13.62 -3.58
N THR A 9 -34.02 -13.70 -4.52
CA THR A 9 -33.10 -14.86 -4.60
C THR A 9 -31.94 -14.59 -3.64
N SER A 10 -31.94 -15.29 -2.51
CA SER A 10 -30.86 -15.31 -1.52
C SER A 10 -29.61 -15.95 -2.14
N THR A 11 -28.80 -15.16 -2.83
CA THR A 11 -27.48 -15.57 -3.30
C THR A 11 -26.53 -15.61 -2.12
N THR A 12 -26.18 -16.84 -1.74
CA THR A 12 -25.07 -17.24 -0.87
C THR A 12 -23.81 -16.43 -1.18
N LYS A 13 -23.44 -15.54 -0.26
CA LYS A 13 -22.08 -14.97 -0.23
C LYS A 13 -21.14 -16.01 0.35
N VAL A 14 -20.37 -16.62 -0.55
CA VAL A 14 -19.13 -17.32 -0.22
C VAL A 14 -18.18 -16.30 0.43
N SER A 15 -17.93 -16.44 1.73
CA SER A 15 -16.84 -15.75 2.41
C SER A 15 -15.61 -16.66 2.37
N CYS A 16 -14.70 -16.40 1.44
CA CYS A 16 -13.35 -16.94 1.50
C CYS A 16 -12.54 -16.02 2.43
N THR A 17 -12.50 -16.31 3.72
CA THR A 17 -11.56 -15.68 4.65
C THR A 17 -10.32 -16.55 4.77
N ASP A 18 -9.38 -16.35 3.86
CA ASP A 18 -7.99 -16.73 4.07
C ASP A 18 -7.17 -15.45 4.27
N VAL A 19 -7.30 -14.85 5.44
CA VAL A 19 -6.32 -13.89 5.95
C VAL A 19 -5.37 -14.64 6.84
N ASN A 20 -4.20 -14.94 6.28
CA ASN A 20 -3.03 -15.41 7.00
C ASN A 20 -2.60 -14.31 7.97
N SER A 21 -3.23 -14.26 9.14
CA SER A 21 -2.79 -13.48 10.29
C SER A 21 -1.50 -14.13 10.80
N THR A 22 -0.37 -13.72 10.23
CA THR A 22 0.91 -13.90 10.89
C THR A 22 0.86 -13.04 12.16
N GLU A 23 0.42 -13.64 13.27
CA GLU A 23 0.51 -13.04 14.59
C GLU A 23 1.99 -12.83 14.91
N ALA A 24 2.53 -11.70 14.46
CA ALA A 24 3.83 -11.23 14.89
C ALA A 24 3.70 -10.92 16.38
N ASN A 25 4.15 -11.86 17.22
CA ASN A 25 4.29 -11.67 18.66
C ASN A 25 5.37 -10.59 18.90
N ILE A 26 4.98 -9.33 18.77
CA ILE A 26 5.86 -8.18 19.00
C ILE A 26 5.92 -7.93 20.50
N ILE A 27 7.12 -8.05 21.07
CA ILE A 27 7.37 -7.78 22.48
C ILE A 27 7.53 -6.27 22.65
N VAL A 28 6.87 -5.68 23.66
CA VAL A 28 6.88 -4.24 23.94
C VAL A 28 8.29 -3.68 24.08
N SER A 29 9.23 -4.48 24.58
CA SER A 29 10.64 -4.12 24.77
C SER A 29 11.46 -3.97 23.47
N GLU A 30 10.96 -4.47 22.34
CA GLU A 30 11.63 -4.40 21.02
C GLU A 30 11.07 -3.28 20.14
N LEU A 31 10.12 -2.51 20.66
CA LEU A 31 9.51 -1.40 19.94
C LEU A 31 10.47 -0.22 19.80
N SER A 32 10.37 0.48 18.68
CA SER A 32 11.06 1.75 18.52
C SER A 32 10.48 2.81 19.48
N ASP A 33 11.31 3.78 19.85
CA ASP A 33 10.90 4.91 20.72
C ASP A 33 9.66 5.63 20.17
N GLU A 34 9.54 5.74 18.84
CA GLU A 34 8.36 6.31 18.19
C GLU A 34 7.09 5.47 18.41
N ALA A 35 7.19 4.14 18.40
CA ALA A 35 6.07 3.26 18.63
C ALA A 35 5.63 3.27 20.10
N LEU A 36 6.58 3.34 21.04
CA LEU A 36 6.31 3.50 22.47
C LEU A 36 5.58 4.82 22.77
N LEU A 37 6.04 5.93 22.18
CA LEU A 37 5.36 7.23 22.31
C LEU A 37 3.94 7.22 21.76
N LYS A 38 3.69 6.53 20.64
CA LYS A 38 2.34 6.37 20.09
C LYS A 38 1.44 5.56 21.02
N MET A 39 1.98 4.49 21.61
CA MET A 39 1.25 3.65 22.57
C MET A 39 0.84 4.44 23.80
N GLU A 40 1.77 5.18 24.42
CA GLU A 40 1.49 6.02 25.59
C GLU A 40 0.38 7.04 25.29
N VAL A 41 0.48 7.73 24.15
CA VAL A 41 -0.50 8.72 23.73
C VAL A 41 -1.89 8.10 23.51
N ILE A 42 -1.96 6.92 22.88
CA ILE A 42 -3.24 6.23 22.64
C ILE A 42 -3.85 5.77 23.96
N GLN A 43 -3.05 5.24 24.88
CA GLN A 43 -3.52 4.84 26.20
C GLN A 43 -4.13 6.04 26.96
N SER A 44 -3.44 7.17 26.99
CA SER A 44 -3.99 8.40 27.59
C SER A 44 -5.30 8.85 26.92
N LEU A 45 -5.46 8.66 25.60
CA LEU A 45 -6.69 9.02 24.90
C LEU A 45 -7.86 8.11 25.23
N LEU A 46 -7.61 6.81 25.42
CA LEU A 46 -8.65 5.82 25.76
C LEU A 46 -9.15 5.94 27.21
N GLU A 47 -8.31 6.44 28.12
CA GLU A 47 -8.67 6.67 29.52
C GLU A 47 -9.67 7.82 29.70
N ASN A 48 -9.77 8.74 28.74
CA ASN A 48 -10.68 9.89 28.80
C ASN A 48 -12.08 9.52 28.25
N SER A 49 -13.10 9.49 29.12
CA SER A 49 -14.48 9.17 28.75
C SER A 49 -15.29 10.36 28.20
N ASP A 50 -14.94 11.58 28.58
CA ASP A 50 -15.70 12.78 28.20
C ASP A 50 -15.32 13.30 26.81
N ARG A 51 -16.32 13.71 26.02
CA ARG A 51 -16.12 14.17 24.64
C ARG A 51 -15.28 15.45 24.54
N THR A 52 -15.43 16.36 25.50
CA THR A 52 -14.72 17.65 25.52
C THR A 52 -13.25 17.47 25.89
N THR A 53 -12.98 16.69 26.94
CA THR A 53 -11.62 16.34 27.37
C THR A 53 -10.91 15.53 26.30
N TYR A 54 -11.60 14.55 25.68
CA TYR A 54 -11.07 13.77 24.57
C TYR A 54 -10.59 14.66 23.41
N THR A 55 -11.37 15.69 23.05
CA THR A 55 -11.00 16.59 21.95
C THR A 55 -9.76 17.43 22.29
N GLN A 56 -9.63 17.88 23.54
CA GLN A 56 -8.46 18.61 24.03
C GLN A 56 -7.22 17.70 24.08
N CYS A 57 -7.35 16.51 24.67
CA CYS A 57 -6.30 15.49 24.71
C CYS A 57 -5.85 15.10 23.29
N LEU A 58 -6.76 15.05 22.32
CA LEU A 58 -6.43 14.76 20.92
C LEU A 58 -5.58 15.87 20.28
N GLN A 59 -5.85 17.13 20.61
CA GLN A 59 -5.03 18.26 20.15
C GLN A 59 -3.64 18.26 20.82
N GLU A 60 -3.58 17.94 22.11
CA GLU A 60 -2.31 17.81 22.85
C GLU A 60 -1.48 16.63 22.33
N ALA A 61 -2.10 15.48 22.12
CA ALA A 61 -1.50 14.30 21.49
C ALA A 61 -0.92 14.63 20.11
N ALA A 62 -1.67 15.38 19.30
CA ALA A 62 -1.21 15.83 17.99
C ALA A 62 0.04 16.72 18.09
N LYS A 63 0.09 17.63 19.06
CA LYS A 63 1.28 18.46 19.34
C LYS A 63 2.46 17.62 19.81
N LYS A 64 2.24 16.69 20.76
CA LYS A 64 3.28 15.79 21.29
C LYS A 64 3.91 14.92 20.20
N LEU A 65 3.11 14.39 19.29
CA LEU A 65 3.58 13.57 18.16
C LEU A 65 4.07 14.39 16.95
N GLY A 66 3.88 15.71 16.95
CA GLY A 66 4.14 16.58 15.80
C GLY A 66 3.34 16.18 14.56
N LYS A 67 2.11 15.67 14.73
CA LYS A 67 1.23 15.20 13.65
C LYS A 67 -0.09 15.96 13.62
N SER A 68 -0.86 15.76 12.55
CA SER A 68 -2.23 16.27 12.48
C SER A 68 -3.18 15.49 13.39
N VAL A 69 -4.23 16.14 13.88
CA VAL A 69 -5.34 15.50 14.62
C VAL A 69 -5.91 14.29 13.88
N ARG A 70 -6.04 14.40 12.54
CA ARG A 70 -6.51 13.29 11.68
C ARG A 70 -5.58 12.09 11.73
N THR A 71 -4.27 12.32 11.79
CA THR A 71 -3.28 11.24 11.91
C THR A 71 -3.41 10.53 13.24
N VAL A 72 -3.57 11.27 14.34
CA VAL A 72 -3.77 10.67 15.67
C VAL A 72 -5.05 9.84 15.71
N ARG A 73 -6.15 10.35 15.15
CA ARG A 73 -7.39 9.58 15.04
C ARG A 73 -7.21 8.28 14.25
N ARG A 74 -6.53 8.33 13.11
CA ARG A 74 -6.19 7.14 12.32
C ARG A 74 -5.28 6.16 13.06
N LEU A 75 -4.41 6.64 13.96
CA LEU A 75 -3.58 5.78 14.79
C LEU A 75 -4.43 5.03 15.82
N VAL A 76 -5.42 5.69 16.41
CA VAL A 76 -6.40 5.04 17.29
C VAL A 76 -7.20 3.98 16.51
N ASP A 77 -7.75 4.33 15.35
CA ASP A 77 -8.49 3.39 14.50
C ASP A 77 -7.63 2.16 14.13
N LYS A 78 -6.34 2.38 13.85
CA LYS A 78 -5.38 1.32 13.50
C LYS A 78 -5.04 0.45 14.72
N TRP A 79 -4.93 1.04 15.90
CA TRP A 79 -4.73 0.30 17.16
C TRP A 79 -5.95 -0.56 17.50
N GLU A 80 -7.17 -0.08 17.28
CA GLU A 80 -8.39 -0.86 17.51
C GLU A 80 -8.50 -2.06 16.56
N GLN A 81 -7.99 -1.95 15.33
CA GLN A 81 -8.08 -3.00 14.31
C GLN A 81 -6.93 -4.01 14.36
N GLU A 82 -5.70 -3.51 14.49
CA GLU A 82 -4.48 -4.31 14.35
C GLU A 82 -3.73 -4.43 15.68
N GLY A 83 -4.07 -3.67 16.72
CA GLY A 83 -3.34 -3.64 17.98
C GLY A 83 -1.93 -3.07 17.85
N LEU A 84 -1.02 -3.60 18.67
CA LEU A 84 0.40 -3.21 18.69
C LEU A 84 1.13 -3.29 17.34
N PRO A 85 0.98 -4.34 16.51
CA PRO A 85 1.63 -4.37 15.19
C PRO A 85 1.16 -3.22 14.30
N GLY A 86 -0.06 -2.72 14.47
CA GLY A 86 -0.55 -1.55 13.74
C GLY A 86 0.28 -0.28 13.99
N LEU A 87 0.83 -0.10 15.19
CA LEU A 87 1.67 1.06 15.50
C LEU A 87 3.13 0.87 15.10
N ALA A 88 3.64 -0.36 15.19
CA ALA A 88 5.01 -0.72 14.84
C ALA A 88 5.24 -0.77 13.32
N GLN A 89 4.25 -1.25 12.57
CA GLN A 89 4.33 -1.40 11.12
C GLN A 89 4.09 -0.06 10.41
N ASN A 90 5.17 0.70 10.25
CA ASN A 90 5.17 1.94 9.44
C ASN A 90 5.61 1.69 7.98
N GLN A 91 5.95 0.44 7.65
CA GLN A 91 6.39 0.07 6.31
C GLN A 91 5.23 -0.49 5.50
N ARG A 92 5.16 -0.10 4.23
CA ARG A 92 4.22 -0.73 3.30
C ARG A 92 4.70 -2.15 3.02
N ALA A 93 3.78 -3.10 2.90
CA ALA A 93 4.10 -4.48 2.57
C ALA A 93 4.84 -4.63 1.22
N ASP A 94 4.61 -3.71 0.28
CA ASP A 94 5.28 -3.66 -1.02
C ASP A 94 6.54 -2.76 -1.03
N LYS A 95 6.97 -2.24 0.12
CA LYS A 95 8.15 -1.35 0.16
C LYS A 95 9.39 -2.12 -0.28
N GLY A 96 10.04 -1.62 -1.33
CA GLY A 96 11.23 -2.24 -1.92
C GLY A 96 10.92 -3.36 -2.92
N LYS A 97 9.68 -3.83 -3.01
CA LYS A 97 9.27 -4.78 -4.05
C LYS A 97 9.05 -4.02 -5.36
N HIS A 98 9.87 -4.33 -6.36
CA HIS A 98 9.65 -3.83 -7.70
C HIS A 98 8.35 -4.45 -8.24
N ARG A 99 7.46 -3.59 -8.79
CA ARG A 99 6.18 -4.03 -9.36
C ARG A 99 6.37 -4.85 -10.65
N VAL A 100 7.51 -4.68 -11.29
CA VAL A 100 7.93 -5.41 -12.49
C VAL A 100 9.15 -6.23 -12.09
N ASP A 101 9.24 -7.44 -12.61
CA ASP A 101 10.42 -8.30 -12.47
C ASP A 101 11.68 -7.56 -12.99
N GLU A 102 12.78 -7.71 -12.28
CA GLU A 102 14.05 -7.07 -12.60
C GLU A 102 14.53 -7.41 -14.02
N ASN A 103 14.31 -8.66 -14.47
CA ASN A 103 14.68 -9.10 -15.82
C ASN A 103 13.95 -8.29 -16.91
N TRP A 104 12.67 -8.02 -16.70
CA TRP A 104 11.85 -7.25 -17.63
C TRP A 104 12.23 -5.76 -17.58
N GLN A 105 12.59 -5.25 -16.42
CA GLN A 105 13.09 -3.88 -16.26
C GLN A 105 14.41 -3.68 -17.02
N GLU A 106 15.37 -4.59 -16.86
CA GLU A 106 16.64 -4.57 -17.58
C GLU A 106 16.46 -4.67 -19.09
N PHE A 107 15.60 -5.60 -19.54
CA PHE A 107 15.30 -5.77 -20.96
C PHE A 107 14.74 -4.48 -21.59
N VAL A 108 13.76 -3.85 -20.93
CA VAL A 108 13.16 -2.59 -21.38
C VAL A 108 14.19 -1.47 -21.43
N LEU A 109 15.04 -1.35 -20.40
CA LEU A 109 16.09 -0.33 -20.33
C LEU A 109 17.14 -0.52 -21.43
N LYS A 110 17.62 -1.74 -21.63
CA LYS A 110 18.57 -2.08 -22.68
C LYS A 110 18.00 -1.75 -24.06
N THR A 111 16.78 -2.23 -24.31
CA THR A 111 16.09 -2.00 -25.59
C THR A 111 15.91 -0.51 -25.87
N TYR A 112 15.52 0.28 -24.87
CA TYR A 112 15.37 1.73 -25.01
C TYR A 112 16.70 2.45 -25.28
N LYS A 113 17.76 2.13 -24.51
CA LYS A 113 19.10 2.73 -24.68
C LYS A 113 19.68 2.42 -26.06
N GLU A 114 19.58 1.18 -26.51
CA GLU A 114 20.05 0.76 -27.83
C GLU A 114 19.24 1.41 -28.97
N GLY A 115 17.91 1.50 -28.81
CA GLY A 115 17.02 2.11 -29.80
C GLY A 115 17.15 3.63 -29.94
N ASN A 116 17.68 4.30 -28.92
CA ASN A 116 17.89 5.75 -28.88
C ASN A 116 19.37 6.18 -28.96
N LYS A 117 20.26 5.27 -29.34
CA LYS A 117 21.68 5.58 -29.50
C LYS A 117 21.95 6.27 -30.84
N GLY A 118 22.65 7.42 -30.79
CA GLY A 118 23.00 8.21 -31.97
C GLY A 118 21.78 8.94 -32.56
N SER A 119 21.59 8.86 -33.88
CA SER A 119 20.45 9.50 -34.57
C SER A 119 19.17 8.66 -34.58
N LYS A 120 19.19 7.46 -33.99
CA LYS A 120 18.01 6.59 -33.91
C LYS A 120 17.08 7.10 -32.82
N ARG A 121 15.77 7.05 -33.08
CA ARG A 121 14.74 7.32 -32.09
C ARG A 121 13.72 6.21 -32.07
N MET A 122 13.56 5.61 -30.90
CA MET A 122 12.56 4.60 -30.63
C MET A 122 11.58 5.12 -29.59
N THR A 123 10.30 5.03 -29.93
CA THR A 123 9.23 5.48 -29.05
C THR A 123 8.95 4.45 -27.96
N ARG A 124 8.36 4.92 -26.87
CA ARG A 124 7.96 4.09 -25.72
C ARG A 124 7.02 2.95 -26.14
N GLN A 125 6.11 3.23 -27.06
CA GLN A 125 5.16 2.24 -27.59
C GLN A 125 5.89 1.15 -28.37
N GLN A 126 6.94 1.48 -29.13
CA GLN A 126 7.75 0.49 -29.84
C GLN A 126 8.53 -0.42 -28.88
N VAL A 127 9.06 0.13 -27.78
CA VAL A 127 9.72 -0.66 -26.74
C VAL A 127 8.74 -1.63 -26.09
N PHE A 128 7.53 -1.16 -25.77
CA PHE A 128 6.46 -2.00 -25.22
C PHE A 128 6.08 -3.15 -26.15
N ILE A 129 5.90 -2.87 -27.45
CA ILE A 129 5.58 -3.91 -28.44
C ILE A 129 6.68 -4.98 -28.49
N ARG A 130 7.96 -4.58 -28.42
CA ARG A 130 9.09 -5.53 -28.39
C ARG A 130 9.13 -6.35 -27.10
N ALA A 131 8.88 -5.73 -25.96
CA ALA A 131 8.80 -6.43 -24.68
C ALA A 131 7.63 -7.43 -24.67
N LYS A 132 6.48 -7.06 -25.22
CA LYS A 132 5.34 -7.96 -25.38
C LYS A 132 5.67 -9.15 -26.29
N ALA A 133 6.26 -8.88 -27.46
CA ALA A 133 6.68 -9.96 -28.37
C ALA A 133 7.67 -10.92 -27.70
N LYS A 134 8.62 -10.39 -26.90
CA LYS A 134 9.56 -11.21 -26.14
C LYS A 134 8.88 -12.05 -25.05
N ALA A 135 7.84 -11.53 -24.43
CA ALA A 135 7.05 -12.25 -23.44
C ALA A 135 6.23 -13.37 -24.09
N ASP A 136 5.65 -13.10 -25.25
CA ASP A 136 4.93 -14.09 -26.07
C ASP A 136 5.87 -15.22 -26.51
N GLU A 137 7.12 -14.92 -26.92
CA GLU A 137 8.16 -15.93 -27.23
C GLU A 137 8.50 -16.83 -26.04
N LEU A 138 8.54 -16.25 -24.84
CA LEU A 138 8.89 -16.96 -23.60
C LEU A 138 7.68 -17.64 -22.95
N GLY A 139 6.47 -17.45 -23.48
CA GLY A 139 5.24 -17.98 -22.91
C GLY A 139 4.88 -17.43 -21.53
N VAL A 140 5.43 -16.27 -21.15
CA VAL A 140 5.19 -15.63 -19.85
C VAL A 140 4.36 -14.36 -20.04
N ASN A 141 3.48 -14.07 -19.08
CA ASN A 141 2.66 -12.85 -19.11
C ASN A 141 3.06 -11.94 -17.93
N PRO A 142 4.11 -11.13 -18.08
CA PRO A 142 4.55 -10.25 -17.01
C PRO A 142 3.59 -9.06 -16.85
N ASP A 143 3.50 -8.51 -15.63
CA ASP A 143 2.68 -7.33 -15.37
C ASP A 143 3.30 -6.10 -16.06
N PHE A 144 2.80 -5.79 -17.26
CA PHE A 144 3.21 -4.63 -18.03
C PHE A 144 2.46 -3.33 -17.68
N SER A 145 1.61 -3.32 -16.65
CA SER A 145 0.82 -2.14 -16.27
C SER A 145 1.69 -0.90 -16.00
N GLN A 146 2.95 -1.13 -15.60
CA GLN A 146 3.93 -0.08 -15.34
C GLN A 146 4.84 0.23 -16.52
N VAL A 147 5.00 -0.65 -17.51
CA VAL A 147 5.95 -0.42 -18.64
C VAL A 147 5.49 0.74 -19.53
N ARG A 148 4.17 0.94 -19.67
CA ARG A 148 3.62 2.12 -20.37
C ARG A 148 3.83 3.44 -19.61
N LYS A 149 3.95 3.40 -18.27
CA LYS A 149 4.07 4.57 -17.39
C LYS A 149 5.52 4.91 -17.04
N ASN A 150 6.35 3.91 -16.75
CA ASN A 150 7.74 4.00 -16.27
C ASN A 150 8.78 4.20 -17.38
N ALA A 151 8.36 4.37 -18.64
CA ALA A 151 9.26 4.86 -19.66
C ALA A 151 9.68 6.34 -19.42
N CYS A 152 9.14 7.01 -18.39
CA CYS A 152 9.76 8.16 -17.71
C CYS A 152 10.75 7.63 -16.66
N ILE A 153 12.05 7.70 -16.90
CA ILE A 153 12.90 8.85 -16.54
C ILE A 153 12.79 9.18 -15.04
N SER A 154 13.63 8.54 -14.23
CA SER A 154 14.17 9.14 -13.00
C SER A 154 15.66 8.81 -12.81
N GLN A 155 16.34 8.23 -13.81
CA GLN A 155 17.74 7.75 -13.72
C GLN A 155 18.54 7.95 -15.03
N ILE A 156 18.16 8.93 -15.85
CA ILE A 156 19.02 9.51 -16.88
C ILE A 156 19.14 10.99 -16.57
#